data_AF-A0A972B1H8-F1
#
_entry.id   AF-A0A972B1H8-F1
#
_cell.length_a   1.000
_cell.length_b   1.000
_cell.length_c   1.000
_cell.angle_alpha   90.00
_cell.angle_beta   90.00
_cell.angle_gamma   90.00
#
_symmetry.space_group_name_H-M   'P 1'
#
loop_
_entity.id
_entity.type
_entity.pdbx_description
1 polymer ?
#
loop_
_entity_poly.entity_id
_entity_poly.type
_entity_poly.pdbx_seq_one_letter_code
_entity_poly.pdbx_strand_id
1 'polypeptide(L)'
;SKVWLQDILRQQLHYKGVLFSDDLSMAGAHVAGDAAQRVLAALTAGCDVGLLCNDRAAAELALTALQTHQVRPCRQLAVMQGRHIAQHDFQQHPRWQAARQALKAL
;
A
#
# COMPACT_ATOMS: atom_id res chain seq x y z
N SER A 1 -3.37 -9.42 10.51
CA SER A 1 -4.07 -10.63 10.97
C SER A 1 -4.40 -11.52 9.79
N LYS A 2 -4.02 -12.80 9.82
CA LYS A 2 -4.31 -13.74 8.72
C LYS A 2 -5.81 -14.01 8.57
N VAL A 3 -6.56 -14.10 9.67
CA VAL A 3 -8.01 -14.32 9.65
C VAL A 3 -8.73 -13.21 8.89
N TRP A 4 -8.42 -11.95 9.19
CA TRP A 4 -9.06 -10.82 8.51
C TRP A 4 -8.67 -10.72 7.05
N LEU A 5 -7.38 -10.86 6.72
CA LEU A 5 -6.91 -10.63 5.36
C LEU A 5 -7.19 -11.83 4.45
N GLN A 6 -6.95 -13.06 4.90
CA GLN A 6 -7.12 -14.25 4.07
C GLN A 6 -8.52 -14.83 4.19
N ASP A 7 -8.96 -15.16 5.40
CA ASP A 7 -10.20 -15.93 5.58
C ASP A 7 -11.45 -15.07 5.37
N ILE A 8 -11.42 -13.80 5.78
CA ILE A 8 -12.56 -12.90 5.59
C ILE A 8 -12.42 -12.15 4.26
N LEU A 9 -11.37 -11.36 4.08
CA LEU A 9 -11.30 -10.43 2.95
C LEU A 9 -11.05 -11.13 1.60
N ARG A 10 -10.08 -12.05 1.51
CA ARG A 10 -9.82 -12.80 0.26
C ARG A 10 -10.86 -13.89 0.00
N GLN A 11 -11.21 -14.69 1.01
CA GLN A 11 -12.08 -15.86 0.82
C GLN A 11 -13.57 -15.52 0.88
N GLN A 12 -14.07 -14.87 1.94
CA GLN A 12 -15.51 -14.58 2.07
C GLN A 12 -15.96 -13.39 1.22
N LEU A 13 -15.18 -12.31 1.19
CA LEU A 13 -15.52 -11.08 0.45
C LEU A 13 -14.98 -11.07 -0.98
N HIS A 14 -14.20 -12.10 -1.37
CA HIS A 14 -13.63 -12.25 -2.71
C HIS A 14 -12.84 -11.04 -3.21
N TYR A 15 -12.18 -10.29 -2.32
CA TYR A 15 -11.38 -9.13 -2.71
C TYR A 15 -10.13 -9.57 -3.48
N LYS A 16 -9.96 -9.03 -4.70
CA LYS A 16 -8.85 -9.38 -5.62
C LYS A 16 -7.85 -8.24 -5.83
N GLY A 17 -8.04 -7.09 -5.18
CA GLY A 17 -7.13 -5.96 -5.30
C GLY A 17 -5.85 -6.12 -4.47
N VAL A 18 -5.04 -5.07 -4.46
CA VAL A 18 -3.80 -5.00 -3.67
C VAL A 18 -4.13 -4.72 -2.20
N LEU A 19 -3.37 -5.33 -1.29
CA LEU A 19 -3.43 -5.08 0.16
C LEU A 19 -2.15 -4.39 0.63
N PHE A 20 -2.31 -3.17 1.15
CA PHE A 20 -1.22 -2.45 1.82
C PHE A 20 -1.26 -2.73 3.31
N SER A 21 -0.10 -2.75 3.97
CA SER A 21 -0.05 -2.60 5.43
C SER A 21 -0.43 -1.18 5.84
N ASP A 22 -0.63 -0.99 7.15
CA ASP A 22 -0.51 0.33 7.76
C ASP A 22 0.96 0.80 7.77
N ASP A 23 1.22 1.94 8.40
CA ASP A 23 2.57 2.47 8.56
C ASP A 23 3.36 1.66 9.60
N LEU A 24 4.29 0.83 9.14
CA LEU A 24 5.08 -0.03 10.00
C LEU A 24 6.17 0.73 10.75
N SER A 25 6.42 2.02 10.47
CA SER A 25 7.34 2.84 11.25
C SER A 25 6.67 3.45 12.49
N MET A 26 5.34 3.44 12.56
CA MET A 26 4.62 4.16 13.61
C MET A 26 4.90 3.61 15.01
N ALA A 27 4.86 4.48 16.02
CA ALA A 27 5.17 4.11 17.40
C ALA A 27 4.28 2.96 17.94
N GLY A 28 3.03 2.87 17.45
CA GLY A 28 2.11 1.78 17.79
C GLY A 28 2.49 0.41 17.22
N ALA A 29 3.36 0.36 16.20
CA ALA A 29 3.83 -0.89 15.60
C ALA A 29 5.03 -1.49 16.37
N HIS A 30 5.65 -0.77 17.30
CA HIS A 30 6.78 -1.27 18.11
C HIS A 30 6.47 -2.52 18.95
N VAL A 31 5.20 -2.90 19.07
CA VAL A 31 4.76 -4.13 19.76
C VAL A 31 5.28 -5.40 19.07
N ALA A 32 5.58 -5.36 17.76
CA ALA A 32 5.99 -6.51 16.96
C ALA A 32 7.47 -6.47 16.51
N GLY A 33 8.35 -5.92 17.35
CA GLY A 33 9.79 -5.94 17.13
C GLY A 33 10.30 -4.89 16.14
N ASP A 34 11.42 -5.19 15.48
CA ASP A 34 12.05 -4.25 14.55
C ASP A 34 11.30 -4.14 13.20
N ALA A 35 11.75 -3.25 12.33
CA ALA A 35 11.10 -3.02 11.02
C ALA A 35 11.16 -4.25 10.10
N ALA A 36 12.20 -5.07 10.22
CA ALA A 36 12.34 -6.33 9.46
C ALA A 36 11.26 -7.34 9.87
N GLN A 37 11.08 -7.54 11.18
CA GLN A 37 10.05 -8.44 11.71
C GLN A 37 8.65 -7.97 11.34
N ARG A 38 8.40 -6.66 11.44
CA ARG A 38 7.11 -6.05 11.08
C ARG A 38 6.75 -6.24 9.61
N VAL A 39 7.67 -5.98 8.68
CA VAL A 39 7.37 -6.15 7.24
C VAL A 39 7.10 -7.61 6.90
N LEU A 40 7.89 -8.54 7.44
CA LEU A 40 7.69 -9.98 7.20
C LEU A 40 6.36 -10.46 7.80
N ALA A 41 5.98 -9.97 8.98
CA ALA A 41 4.71 -10.28 9.60
C ALA A 41 3.53 -9.75 8.77
N ALA A 42 3.61 -8.52 8.24
CA ALA A 42 2.58 -7.95 7.38
C ALA A 42 2.38 -8.77 6.10
N LEU A 43 3.49 -9.13 5.43
CA LEU A 43 3.43 -9.97 4.22
C LEU A 43 2.89 -11.37 4.52
N THR A 44 3.34 -11.98 5.63
CA THR A 44 2.86 -13.30 6.07
C THR A 44 1.37 -13.29 6.43
N ALA A 45 0.87 -12.20 7.01
CA ALA A 45 -0.56 -12.04 7.28
C ALA A 45 -1.39 -11.90 6.01
N GLY A 46 -0.77 -11.49 4.90
CA GLY A 46 -1.43 -11.40 3.59
C GLY A 46 -1.36 -10.04 2.90
N CYS A 47 -0.60 -9.08 3.42
CA CYS A 47 -0.33 -7.84 2.69
C CYS A 47 0.54 -8.11 1.46
N ASP A 48 0.32 -7.35 0.40
CA ASP A 48 1.13 -7.36 -0.82
C ASP A 48 2.28 -6.33 -0.75
N VAL A 49 2.06 -5.23 -0.02
CA VAL A 49 3.00 -4.12 0.12
C VAL A 49 3.08 -3.67 1.58
N GLY A 50 4.30 -3.57 2.10
CA GLY A 50 4.59 -2.97 3.41
C GLY A 50 4.93 -1.48 3.28
N LEU A 51 4.33 -0.63 4.11
CA LEU A 51 4.61 0.81 4.15
C LEU A 51 5.53 1.13 5.32
N LEU A 52 6.62 1.86 5.06
CA LEU A 52 7.50 2.44 6.07
C LEU A 52 7.65 3.91 5.76
N CYS A 53 6.96 4.75 6.54
CA CYS A 53 6.93 6.20 6.31
C CYS A 53 7.87 6.92 7.28
N ASN A 54 8.47 8.03 6.85
CA ASN A 54 9.19 8.98 7.71
C ASN A 54 10.39 8.41 8.53
N ASP A 55 10.80 7.16 8.30
CA ASP A 55 11.96 6.53 8.95
C ASP A 55 12.80 5.75 7.92
N ARG A 56 13.95 6.33 7.55
CA ARG A 56 14.85 5.73 6.57
C ARG A 56 15.56 4.49 7.11
N ALA A 57 15.99 4.51 8.37
CA ALA A 57 16.73 3.40 8.96
C ALA A 57 15.84 2.14 9.04
N ALA A 58 14.58 2.33 9.43
CA ALA A 58 13.58 1.27 9.40
C ALA A 58 13.36 0.74 7.96
N ALA A 59 13.26 1.62 6.96
CA ALA A 59 13.09 1.23 5.56
C ALA A 59 14.28 0.39 5.04
N GLU A 60 15.51 0.75 5.37
CA GLU A 60 16.72 -0.01 4.99
C GLU A 60 16.75 -1.40 5.66
N LEU A 61 16.38 -1.47 6.93
CA LEU A 61 16.29 -2.73 7.66
C LEU A 61 15.23 -3.66 7.05
N ALA A 62 14.04 -3.13 6.74
CA ALA A 62 12.99 -3.86 6.07
C ALA A 62 13.43 -4.34 4.67
N LEU A 63 14.06 -3.48 3.87
CA LEU A 63 14.59 -3.85 2.54
C LEU A 63 15.60 -5.00 2.64
N THR A 64 16.53 -4.93 3.58
CA THR A 64 17.54 -5.96 3.82
C THR A 64 16.88 -7.30 4.16
N ALA A 65 15.84 -7.29 4.99
CA ALA A 65 15.08 -8.49 5.31
C ALA A 65 14.37 -9.07 4.08
N LEU A 66 13.71 -8.23 3.26
CA LEU A 66 13.05 -8.69 2.04
C LEU A 66 14.03 -9.31 1.04
N GLN A 67 15.23 -8.74 0.90
CA GLN A 67 16.32 -9.29 0.08
C GLN A 67 16.81 -10.63 0.61
N THR A 68 17.06 -10.72 1.92
CA THR A 68 17.54 -11.94 2.59
C THR A 68 16.54 -13.08 2.44
N HIS A 69 15.24 -12.79 2.57
CA HIS A 69 14.16 -13.75 2.38
C HIS A 69 13.76 -13.96 0.91
N GLN A 70 14.47 -13.33 -0.04
CA GLN A 70 14.22 -13.44 -1.48
C GLN A 70 12.75 -13.20 -1.87
N VAL A 71 12.10 -12.24 -1.20
CA VAL A 71 10.70 -11.91 -1.43
C VAL A 71 10.54 -11.43 -2.87
N ARG A 72 9.60 -12.05 -3.60
CA ARG A 72 9.32 -11.68 -4.99
C ARG A 72 8.36 -10.50 -5.05
N PRO A 73 8.54 -9.56 -5.97
CA PRO A 73 7.59 -8.47 -6.18
C PRO A 73 6.17 -8.98 -6.45
N CYS A 74 5.17 -8.37 -5.83
CA CYS A 74 3.77 -8.71 -6.08
C CYS A 74 3.36 -8.24 -7.49
N ARG A 75 3.02 -9.20 -8.36
CA ARG A 75 2.59 -8.91 -9.74
C ARG A 75 1.30 -8.08 -9.81
N GLN A 76 0.46 -8.17 -8.79
CA GLN A 76 -0.79 -7.42 -8.72
C GLN A 76 -0.55 -5.93 -8.56
N LEU A 77 0.63 -5.50 -8.08
CA LEU A 77 0.93 -4.09 -7.89
C LEU A 77 0.88 -3.27 -9.18
N ALA A 78 1.10 -3.90 -10.34
CA ALA A 78 1.00 -3.25 -11.64
C ALA A 78 -0.39 -2.66 -11.92
N VAL A 79 -1.46 -3.19 -11.30
CA VAL A 79 -2.82 -2.63 -11.46
C VAL A 79 -2.97 -1.25 -10.81
N MET A 80 -2.07 -0.90 -9.88
CA MET A 80 -2.04 0.39 -9.21
C MET A 80 -1.33 1.47 -10.03
N GLN A 81 -0.77 1.12 -11.19
CA GLN A 81 -0.10 2.09 -12.07
C GLN A 81 -1.11 3.09 -12.64
N GLY A 82 -0.82 4.39 -12.48
CA GLY A 82 -1.59 5.46 -13.10
C GLY A 82 -1.59 5.33 -14.62
N ARG A 83 -2.77 5.38 -15.23
CA ARG A 83 -2.96 5.28 -16.70
C ARG A 83 -2.70 6.59 -17.44
N HIS A 84 -2.63 7.69 -16.70
CA HIS A 84 -2.43 9.02 -17.24
C HIS A 84 -1.09 9.57 -16.76
N ILE A 85 -0.43 10.30 -17.65
CA ILE A 85 0.82 10.99 -17.36
C ILE A 85 0.47 12.36 -16.80
N ALA A 86 1.34 12.92 -15.95
CA ALA A 86 1.19 14.28 -15.46
C ALA A 86 1.13 15.25 -16.65
N GLN A 87 -0.03 15.89 -16.81
CA GLN A 87 -0.27 16.94 -17.79
C GLN A 87 -0.41 18.26 -17.05
N HIS A 88 0.15 19.34 -17.60
CA HIS A 88 0.08 20.66 -16.97
C HIS A 88 -1.26 21.36 -17.25
N ASP A 89 -2.00 20.92 -18.26
CA ASP A 89 -3.20 21.55 -18.81
C ASP A 89 -4.50 20.78 -18.51
N PHE A 90 -4.46 19.75 -17.65
CA PHE A 90 -5.65 18.95 -17.28
C PHE A 90 -6.83 19.80 -16.80
N GLN A 91 -6.57 20.99 -16.27
CA GLN A 91 -7.60 21.93 -15.82
C GLN A 91 -8.41 22.56 -16.95
N GLN A 92 -7.90 22.53 -18.19
CA GLN A 92 -8.61 22.99 -19.38
C GLN A 92 -9.61 21.96 -19.89
N HIS A 93 -9.50 20.69 -19.45
CA HIS A 93 -10.38 19.63 -19.91
C HIS A 93 -11.85 19.89 -19.48
N PRO A 94 -12.84 19.78 -20.37
CA PRO A 94 -14.24 20.10 -20.05
C PRO A 94 -14.78 19.34 -18.82
N ARG A 95 -14.44 18.04 -18.71
CA ARG A 95 -14.79 17.21 -17.55
C ARG A 95 -14.26 17.79 -16.22
N TRP A 96 -13.05 18.35 -16.20
CA TRP A 96 -12.49 18.97 -14.99
C TRP A 96 -13.26 20.23 -14.61
N GLN A 97 -13.52 21.12 -15.58
CA GLN A 97 -14.23 22.37 -15.35
C GLN A 97 -15.66 22.13 -14.85
N ALA A 98 -16.38 21.19 -15.47
CA ALA A 98 -17.72 20.79 -15.07
C ALA A 98 -17.73 20.20 -13.65
N ALA A 99 -16.82 19.28 -13.33
CA ALA A 99 -16.72 18.71 -11.98
C ALA A 99 -16.41 19.77 -10.93
N ARG A 100 -15.51 20.71 -11.23
CA ARG A 100 -15.16 21.82 -10.34
C ARG A 100 -16.36 22.75 -10.09
N GLN A 101 -17.15 23.05 -11.10
CA GLN A 101 -18.38 23.84 -10.95
C GLN A 101 -19.41 23.13 -10.08
N ALA A 102 -19.63 21.82 -10.31
CA ALA A 102 -20.54 21.01 -9.51
C ALA A 102 -20.14 20.98 -8.02
N LEU A 103 -18.85 20.76 -7.72
CA LEU A 103 -18.35 20.74 -6.34
C LEU A 103 -18.43 22.11 -5.64
N LYS A 104 -18.34 23.22 -6.38
CA LYS A 104 -18.48 24.58 -5.82
C LYS A 104 -19.91 24.96 -5.48
N ALA A 105 -20.89 24.26 -6.05
CA ALA A 105 -22.31 24.50 -5.82
C ALA A 105 -22.89 23.65 -4.68
N LEU A 106 -22.08 22.78 -4.08
CA LEU A 106 -22.36 22.06 -2.82
C LEU A 106 -21.97 22.93 -1.63
#